data_AF-A0A9X4CJX9-F1
#
_entry.id   AF-A0A9X4CJX9-F1
#
_cell.length_a   1.000
_cell.length_b   1.000
_cell.length_c   1.000
_cell.angle_alpha   90.00
_cell.angle_beta   90.00
_cell.angle_gamma   90.00
#
_symmetry.space_group_name_H-M   'P 1'
#
loop_
_entity.id
_entity.type
_entity.pdbx_description
1 polymer ?
#
loop_
_entity_poly.entity_id
_entity_poly.type
_entity_poly.pdbx_seq_one_letter_code
_entity_poly.pdbx_strand_id
1 'polypeptide(L)' 'MSAPDRRMLVDRNHGELSVRQQFQLLGVARSSVYRPRSAASDDDDSALMLRGDELELAVPRLGG' A
#
# COMPACT_ATOMS: atom_id res chain seq x y z
N MET A 1 13.05 -1.30 3.21
CA MET A 1 11.82 -1.40 4.03
C MET A 1 10.63 -1.05 3.17
N SER A 2 9.60 -1.90 3.17
CA SER A 2 8.42 -1.72 2.34
C SER A 2 7.47 -0.68 2.95
N ALA A 3 6.56 -0.13 2.15
CA ALA A 3 5.50 0.75 2.64
C ALA A 3 4.65 0.15 3.79
N PRO A 4 4.27 -1.15 3.79
CA PRO A 4 3.60 -1.77 4.93
C PRO A 4 4.45 -1.80 6.21
N ASP A 5 5.74 -2.09 6.11
CA ASP A 5 6.64 -2.12 7.28
C ASP A 5 6.71 -0.75 7.96
N ARG A 6 6.82 0.32 7.16
CA ARG A 6 6.85 1.69 7.68
C ARG A 6 5.53 2.11 8.34
N ARG A 7 4.39 1.54 7.95
CA ARG A 7 3.08 1.78 8.61
C ARG A 7 3.01 1.20 10.02
N MET A 8 3.66 0.06 10.26
CA MET A 8 3.66 -0.59 11.57
C MET A 8 4.44 0.21 12.63
N LEU A 9 5.32 1.10 12.20
CA LEU A 9 6.12 1.97 13.07
C LEU A 9 5.38 3.23 13.53
N VAL A 10 4.14 3.45 13.07
CA VAL A 10 3.33 4.59 13.48
C VAL A 10 2.71 4.28 14.85
N ASP A 11 3.08 5.06 15.86
CA ASP A 11 2.51 4.98 17.20
C ASP A 11 1.63 6.20 17.49
N ARG A 12 0.33 5.95 17.70
CA ARG A 12 -0.66 7.00 17.97
C ARG A 12 -0.51 7.64 19.35
N ASN A 13 0.13 6.96 20.28
CA ASN A 13 0.33 7.41 21.65
C ASN A 13 1.74 7.97 21.87
N HIS A 14 2.50 8.16 20.80
CA HIS A 14 3.83 8.73 20.90
C HIS A 14 3.75 10.18 21.40
N GLY A 15 4.34 10.43 22.57
CA GLY A 15 4.17 11.69 23.31
C GLY A 15 4.88 12.90 22.70
N GLU A 16 5.85 12.69 21.82
CA GLU A 16 6.70 13.76 21.28
C GLU A 16 6.36 14.15 19.84
N LEU A 17 5.91 13.19 19.02
CA LEU A 17 5.58 13.42 17.61
C LEU A 17 4.11 13.12 17.36
N SER A 18 3.43 14.10 16.77
CA SER A 18 2.10 13.88 16.26
C SER A 18 2.09 12.78 15.20
N VAL A 19 0.99 12.04 15.11
CA VAL A 19 0.75 11.03 14.07
C VAL A 19 1.00 11.58 12.66
N ARG A 20 0.77 12.88 12.42
CA ARG A 20 1.05 13.56 11.14
C ARG A 20 2.53 13.66 10.83
N GLN A 21 3.36 14.01 11.82
CA GLN A 21 4.82 14.09 11.66
C GLN A 21 5.42 12.70 11.43
N GLN A 22 4.90 11.70 12.13
CA GLN A 22 5.33 10.31 11.92
C GLN A 22 5.09 9.85 10.47
N PHE A 23 3.98 10.22 9.83
CA PHE A 23 3.76 9.90 8.40
C PHE A 23 4.75 10.55 7.46
N GLN A 24 5.09 11.81 7.72
CA GLN A 24 6.07 12.53 6.90
C GLN A 24 7.45 11.90 7.05
N LEU A 25 7.85 11.59 8.29
CA LEU A 25 9.13 10.93 8.59
C LEU A 25 9.21 9.54 7.96
N LEU A 26 8.13 8.76 8.08
CA LEU A 26 8.07 7.39 7.59
C LEU A 26 7.75 7.32 6.08
N GLY A 27 7.46 8.44 5.42
CA GLY A 27 7.12 8.49 3.99
C GLY A 27 5.89 7.64 3.62
N VAL A 28 4.87 7.67 4.49
CA VAL A 28 3.62 6.92 4.35
C VAL A 28 2.46 7.88 4.09
N ALA A 29 1.57 7.55 3.15
CA ALA A 29 0.38 8.36 2.88
C ALA A 29 -0.59 8.37 4.06
N ARG A 30 -1.09 9.56 4.44
CA ARG A 30 -2.06 9.76 5.53
C ARG A 30 -3.34 8.92 5.39
N SER A 31 -3.78 8.67 4.15
CA SER A 31 -4.96 7.83 3.86
C SER A 31 -4.79 6.38 4.31
N SER A 32 -3.55 5.90 4.39
CA SER A 32 -3.29 4.49 4.65
C SER A 32 -3.36 4.06 6.12
N VAL A 33 -3.51 5.00 7.05
CA VAL A 33 -3.70 4.70 8.48
C VAL A 33 -5.16 4.68 8.91
N TYR A 34 -6.02 5.32 8.13
CA TYR A 34 -7.47 5.23 8.32
C TYR A 34 -8.08 4.06 7.57
N ARG A 35 -7.37 3.51 6.57
CA ARG A 35 -7.81 2.28 5.91
C ARG A 35 -7.39 1.10 6.79
N PRO A 36 -8.33 0.30 7.34
CA PRO A 36 -7.95 -0.97 7.94
C PRO A 36 -7.18 -1.78 6.90
N ARG A 37 -6.16 -2.51 7.34
CA ARG A 37 -5.40 -3.40 6.47
C ARG A 37 -6.36 -4.44 5.93
N SER A 38 -6.82 -4.26 4.69
CA SER A 38 -7.46 -5.35 3.96
C SER A 38 -6.40 -6.43 3.81
N ALA A 39 -6.71 -7.67 4.21
CA ALA A 39 -5.82 -8.82 4.08
C ALA A 39 -5.33 -9.05 2.63
N ALA A 40 -5.97 -8.41 1.65
CA ALA A 40 -5.58 -8.40 0.24
C ALA A 40 -4.22 -7.75 -0.07
N SER A 41 -3.68 -6.88 0.79
CA SER A 41 -2.49 -6.07 0.43
C SER A 41 -1.11 -6.66 0.79
N ASP A 42 -0.98 -7.98 0.97
CA ASP A 42 0.34 -8.57 1.26
C ASP A 42 0.80 -9.70 0.34
N ASP A 43 -0.08 -10.28 -0.48
CA ASP A 43 0.33 -11.29 -1.48
C ASP A 43 -0.72 -11.40 -2.62
N ASP A 44 -2.01 -11.36 -2.25
CA ASP A 44 -3.12 -11.35 -3.21
C ASP A 44 -3.08 -10.15 -4.15
N ASP A 45 -2.74 -8.94 -3.69
CA ASP A 45 -2.61 -7.77 -4.58
C ASP A 45 -1.53 -7.98 -5.67
N SER A 46 -0.41 -8.66 -5.36
CA SER A 46 0.64 -8.96 -6.33
C SER A 46 0.21 -10.05 -7.31
N ALA A 47 -0.44 -11.10 -6.83
CA ALA A 47 -1.01 -12.14 -7.68
C ALA A 47 -2.14 -11.59 -8.58
N LEU A 48 -2.94 -10.65 -8.09
CA LEU A 48 -4.00 -9.97 -8.83
C LEU A 48 -3.44 -9.02 -9.89
N MET A 49 -2.36 -8.29 -9.58
CA MET A 49 -1.64 -7.48 -10.57
C MET A 49 -1.04 -8.36 -11.66
N LEU A 50 -0.33 -9.43 -11.28
CA LEU A 50 0.25 -10.38 -12.24
C LEU A 50 -0.82 -11.04 -13.11
N ARG A 51 -1.95 -11.45 -12.53
CA ARG A 51 -3.09 -11.99 -13.28
C ARG A 51 -3.74 -10.95 -14.20
N GLY A 52 -3.75 -9.68 -13.79
CA GLY A 52 -4.21 -8.56 -14.62
C GLY A 52 -3.31 -8.36 -15.83
N ASP A 53 -1.99 -8.35 -15.61
CA ASP A 53 -0.99 -8.24 -16.67
C ASP A 53 -1.10 -9.43 -17.65
N GLU A 54 -1.24 -10.67 -17.15
CA GLU A 54 -1.45 -11.86 -17.98
C GLU A 54 -2.69 -11.76 -18.87
N LEU A 55 -3.81 -11.24 -18.33
CA LEU A 55 -5.04 -11.04 -19.09
C LEU A 55 -4.87 -9.93 -20.14
N GLU A 56 -4.13 -8.86 -19.84
CA GLU A 56 -3.85 -7.79 -20.81
C GLU A 56 -2.92 -8.25 -21.94
N LEU A 57 -1.96 -9.13 -21.64
CA LEU A 57 -1.08 -9.77 -22.62
C LEU A 57 -1.79 -10.84 -23.46
N ALA A 58 -2.77 -11.53 -22.88
CA ALA A 58 -3.53 -12.60 -23.54
C ALA A 58 -4.61 -12.08 -24.51
N VAL A 59 -5.04 -10.82 -24.38
CA VAL A 59 -6.00 -10.21 -25.29
C VAL A 59 -5.25 -9.52 -26.43
N PRO A 60 -5.48 -9.88 -27.71
CA PRO A 60 -4.96 -9.10 -28.82
C PRO A 60 -5.53 -7.69 -28.72
N ARG A 61 -4.66 -6.71 -28.44
CA ARG A 61 -5.03 -5.30 -28.53
C ARG A 61 -5.41 -5.04 -29.98
N LEU A 62 -6.71 -4.96 -30.26
CA LEU A 62 -7.23 -4.45 -31.53
C LEU A 62 -6.81 -2.99 -31.62
N GLY A 63 -5.66 -2.75 -32.23
CA GLY A 63 -5.16 -1.41 -32.53
C GLY A 63 -6.07 -0.74 -33.57
N GLY A 64 -6.42 0.51 -33.30
CA GLY A 64 -7.21 1.38 -34.18
C GLY A 64 -7.77 2.56 -33.41
#